data_AF-A0A7V6CR31-F1
#
_entry.id   AF-A0A7V6CR31-F1
#
_cell.length_a   1.000
_cell.length_b   1.000
_cell.length_c   1.000
_cell.angle_alpha   90.00
_cell.angle_beta   90.00
_cell.angle_gamma   90.00
#
_symmetry.space_group_name_H-M   'P 1'
#
loop_
_entity.id
_entity.type
_entity.pdbx_description
1 polymer ?
#
loop_
_entity_poly.entity_id
_entity_poly.type
_entity_poly.pdbx_seq_one_letter_code
_entity_poly.pdbx_strand_id
1 'polypeptide(L)' 'MRVCAFCGRELTQEGIERACGGCGAFGGCHLIKCPHCGYEQPQEPSWLKKLVEWARRRRQETPR' A
#
# COMPACT_ATOMS: atom_id res chain seq x y z
N MET A 1 0.27 -10.18 2.73
CA MET A 1 -1.19 -9.96 2.55
C MET A 1 -1.50 -8.52 2.94
N ARG A 2 -2.18 -7.75 2.08
CA ARG A 2 -2.53 -6.35 2.33
C ARG A 2 -4.04 -6.29 2.56
N VAL A 3 -4.49 -5.55 3.57
CA VAL A 3 -5.92 -5.37 3.89
C VAL A 3 -6.38 -3.97 3.52
N CYS A 4 -7.65 -3.84 3.15
CA CYS A 4 -8.24 -2.55 2.85
C CYS A 4 -8.41 -1.74 4.14
N ALA A 5 -7.85 -0.52 4.17
CA ALA A 5 -7.95 0.37 5.33
C ALA A 5 -9.38 0.86 5.59
N PHE A 6 -10.27 0.73 4.61
CA PHE A 6 -11.67 1.13 4.74
C PHE A 6 -12.59 -0.04 5.10
N CYS A 7 -12.63 -1.10 4.27
CA CYS A 7 -13.56 -2.21 4.47
C CYS A 7 -12.96 -3.42 5.21
N GLY A 8 -11.66 -3.40 5.55
CA GLY A 8 -10.99 -4.47 6.28
C GLY A 8 -10.77 -5.77 5.50
N ARG A 9 -11.30 -5.89 4.27
CA ARG A 9 -11.17 -7.11 3.45
C ARG A 9 -9.76 -7.27 2.90
N GLU A 10 -9.38 -8.53 2.66
CA GLU A 10 -8.10 -8.87 2.05
C GLU A 10 -8.04 -8.39 0.60
N LEU A 11 -6.91 -7.80 0.23
CA LEU A 11 -6.61 -7.41 -1.13
C LEU A 11 -5.67 -8.45 -1.73
N THR A 12 -6.21 -9.28 -2.62
CA THR A 12 -5.41 -10.19 -3.45
C THR A 12 -4.82 -9.44 -4.63
N GLN A 13 -3.65 -9.88 -5.11
CA GLN A 13 -2.96 -9.24 -6.23
C GLN A 13 -3.82 -9.25 -7.50
N GLU A 14 -4.47 -10.38 -7.80
CA GLU A 14 -5.39 -10.52 -8.93
C GLU A 14 -6.61 -9.58 -8.81
N GLY A 15 -7.16 -9.43 -7.61
CA GLY A 15 -8.30 -8.54 -7.37
C GLY A 15 -7.93 -7.07 -7.60
N ILE A 16 -6.74 -6.67 -7.14
CA ILE A 16 -6.19 -5.34 -7.38
C ILE A 16 -5.98 -5.12 -8.89
N GLU A 17 -5.37 -6.06 -9.60
CA GLU A 17 -5.10 -5.94 -11.03
C GLU A 17 -6.39 -5.79 -11.85
N ARG A 18 -7.44 -6.57 -11.53
CA ARG A 18 -8.74 -6.41 -12.17
C ARG A 18 -9.39 -5.06 -11.87
N ALA A 19 -9.32 -4.61 -10.61
CA ALA A 19 -9.91 -3.33 -10.20
C ALA A 19 -9.18 -2.12 -10.79
N CYS A 20 -7.85 -2.18 -10.87
CA CYS A 20 -7.02 -1.12 -11.47
C CYS A 20 -6.99 -1.20 -13.00
N GLY A 21 -7.13 -2.38 -13.60
CA GLY A 21 -7.14 -2.57 -15.06
C GLY A 21 -8.35 -1.94 -15.75
N GLY A 22 -9.49 -1.81 -15.04
CA GLY A 22 -10.64 -1.02 -15.49
C GLY A 22 -10.54 0.48 -15.17
N CYS A 23 -9.50 0.91 -14.46
CA CYS A 23 -9.31 2.31 -14.09
C CYS A 23 -8.59 3.04 -15.25
N GLY A 24 -9.21 4.11 -15.76
CA GLY A 24 -8.68 4.92 -16.87
C GLY A 24 -7.36 5.66 -16.58
N ALA A 25 -6.75 5.43 -15.41
CA ALA A 25 -5.45 5.99 -15.05
C ALA A 25 -4.25 5.20 -15.63
N PHE A 26 -4.48 4.14 -16.42
CA PHE A 26 -3.48 3.40 -17.23
C PHE A 26 -2.09 3.21 -16.58
N GLY A 27 -2.06 2.87 -15.28
CA GLY A 27 -0.83 2.55 -14.55
C GLY A 27 -0.10 3.72 -13.88
N GLY A 28 -0.59 4.97 -14.01
CA GLY A 28 0.07 6.16 -13.48
C GLY A 28 -0.42 6.67 -12.11
N CYS A 29 -1.54 6.20 -11.58
CA CYS A 29 -2.16 6.86 -10.41
C CYS A 29 -1.50 6.58 -9.06
N HIS A 30 -0.47 5.72 -8.97
CA HIS A 30 0.20 5.33 -7.70
C HIS A 30 -0.78 4.97 -6.56
N LEU A 31 -2.00 4.54 -6.90
CA LEU A 31 -3.08 4.15 -6.00
C LEU A 31 -3.53 2.73 -6.33
N ILE A 32 -3.90 1.96 -5.32
CA ILE A 32 -4.54 0.64 -5.45
C ILE A 32 -6.02 0.82 -5.17
N LYS A 33 -6.86 0.38 -6.10
CA LYS A 33 -8.31 0.33 -5.91
C LYS A 33 -8.70 -0.98 -5.24
N CYS A 34 -9.48 -0.91 -4.17
CA CYS A 34 -10.05 -2.10 -3.55
C CYS A 34 -11.12 -2.72 -4.46
N PRO A 35 -11.03 -4.02 -4.82
CA PRO A 35 -12.03 -4.69 -5.66
C PRO A 35 -13.37 -4.89 -4.95
N HIS A 36 -13.42 -4.76 -3.61
CA HIS A 36 -14.62 -5.04 -2.84
C HIS A 36 -15.44 -3.83 -2.43
N CYS A 37 -14.82 -2.66 -2.27
CA CYS A 37 -15.52 -1.42 -1.89
C CYS A 37 -15.18 -0.23 -2.79
N GLY A 38 -14.24 -0.39 -3.74
CA GLY A 38 -13.82 0.67 -4.65
C GLY A 38 -12.90 1.73 -4.04
N TYR A 39 -12.60 1.65 -2.73
CA TYR A 39 -11.74 2.62 -2.03
C TYR A 39 -10.31 2.61 -2.60
N GLU A 40 -9.75 3.80 -2.80
CA GLU A 40 -8.43 3.99 -3.39
C GLU A 40 -7.40 4.24 -2.28
N GLN A 41 -6.40 3.37 -2.22
CA GLN A 41 -5.36 3.40 -1.20
C GLN A 41 -4.02 3.78 -1.84
N PRO A 42 -3.24 4.71 -1.25
CA PRO A 42 -1.91 5.04 -1.77
C PRO A 42 -0.98 3.83 -1.70
N GLN A 43 -0.18 3.61 -2.75
CA GLN A 43 0.89 2.62 -2.65
C GLN A 43 1.90 3.14 -1.63
N GLU A 44 2.37 2.26 -0.76
CA GLU A 44 3.49 2.57 0.09
C GLU A 44 4.75 2.74 -0.79
N PRO A 45 5.36 3.94 -0.84
CA PRO A 45 6.47 4.18 -1.75
C PRO A 45 7.75 3.57 -1.17
N SER A 46 8.64 3.09 -2.05
CA SER A 46 9.85 2.35 -1.67
C SER A 46 10.80 3.14 -0.74
N TRP A 47 10.76 4.47 -0.78
CA TRP A 47 11.56 5.32 0.11
C TRP A 47 11.05 5.33 1.56
N LEU A 48 9.74 5.14 1.77
CA LEU A 48 9.14 5.11 3.10
C LEU A 48 9.66 3.90 3.89
N LYS A 49 9.84 2.75 3.22
CA LYS A 49 10.44 1.54 3.82
C LYS A 49 11.84 1.80 4.34
N LYS A 50 12.69 2.47 3.54
CA LYS A 50 14.06 2.84 3.93
C LYS A 50 14.08 3.80 5.12
N LEU A 51 13.13 4.75 5.17
CA LEU A 51 13.00 5.68 6.28
C LEU A 51 12.59 4.97 7.57
N VAL A 52 11.63 4.04 7.50
CA VAL A 52 11.21 3.21 8.64
C VAL A 52 12.37 2.33 9.14
N GLU A 53 13.13 1.71 8.25
CA GLU A 53 14.31 0.92 8.63
C GLU A 53 15.40 1.77 9.29
N TRP A 54 15.69 2.95 8.73
CA TRP A 54 16.62 3.91 9.32
C TRP A 54 16.16 4.37 10.71
N ALA A 55 14.87 4.70 10.86
CA ALA A 55 14.30 5.12 12.15
C ALA A 55 14.34 3.99 13.20
N ARG A 56 14.10 2.74 12.79
CA ARG A 56 14.26 1.55 13.65
C ARG A 56 15.70 1.37 14.09
N ARG A 57 16.68 1.59 13.21
CA ARG A 57 18.11 1.50 13.52
C ARG A 57 18.51 2.54 14.58
N ARG A 58 18.04 3.79 14.46
CA ARG A 58 18.35 4.85 15.44
C ARG A 58 17.75 4.61 16.83
N ARG A 59 16.61 3.91 16.94
CA ARG A 59 16.03 3.55 18.25
C ARG A 59 16.87 2.53 19.03
N GLN A 60 17.67 1.71 18.36
CA GLN A 60 18.53 0.71 19.01
C GLN A 60 19.85 1.32 19.52
N GLU A 61 20.27 2.47 18.98
CA GLU A 61 21.52 3.18 19.35
C GLU A 61 21.36 4.12 20.56
N THR A 62 20.22 4.11 21.27
CA THR A 62 20.12 4.72 22.61
C THR A 62 20.13 3.60 23.66
N PRO A 63 21.31 3.08 24.04
CA PRO A 63 21.44 2.43 25.34
C PRO A 63 21.21 3.53 26.39
N ARG A 64 20.20 3.33 27.24
CA ARG A 64 20.11 4.05 28.52
C ARG A 64 21.16 3.52 29.48
#